data_AF-A0A2G9NWW7-F1
#
_entry.id   AF-A0A2G9NWW7-F1
#
_cell.length_a   1.000
_cell.length_b   1.000
_cell.length_c   1.000
_cell.angle_alpha   90.00
_cell.angle_beta   90.00
_cell.angle_gamma   90.00
#
_symmetry.space_group_name_H-M   'P 1'
#
loop_
_entity.id
_entity.type
_entity.pdbx_description
1 polymer ?
#
loop_
_entity_poly.entity_id
_entity_poly.type
_entity_poly.pdbx_seq_one_letter_code
_entity_poly.pdbx_strand_id
1 'polypeptide(L)'
;WFYNQTQGFNYSLQIYNATFKNVSADFFFGDGSKLTNLPSGVSYWKATATTLYNDTAGVNVGIGLANPSNKLDVNGTINFTGIQRQLGFYQNSSGFVGIGTANPQQKLEVAGNINVSGNGNNVTLGGGAIYWDDVNSRLVIKVS
;
A
#
# COMPACT_ATOMS: atom_id res chain seq x y z
N TRP A 1 63.32 -0.45 13.83
CA TRP A 1 63.27 0.02 12.43
C TRP A 1 62.78 -1.16 11.60
N PHE A 2 61.65 -1.02 10.90
CA PHE A 2 61.17 -2.04 9.98
C PHE A 2 61.12 -1.47 8.56
N TYR A 3 61.62 -2.26 7.62
CA TYR A 3 61.84 -1.87 6.23
C TYR A 3 60.53 -2.01 5.44
N ASN A 4 60.14 -0.97 4.71
CA ASN A 4 58.95 -1.02 3.87
C ASN A 4 59.28 -1.72 2.53
N GLN A 5 58.87 -2.97 2.37
CA GLN A 5 58.88 -3.62 1.05
C GLN A 5 57.58 -3.33 0.32
N THR A 6 57.69 -2.61 -0.80
CA THR A 6 56.60 -2.38 -1.75
C THR A 6 56.31 -3.64 -2.57
N GLN A 7 55.76 -4.66 -1.93
CA GLN A 7 55.17 -5.83 -2.60
C GLN A 7 53.67 -5.82 -2.35
N GLY A 8 52.89 -6.08 -3.40
CA GLY A 8 51.42 -5.98 -3.40
C GLY A 8 50.75 -7.11 -2.61
N PHE A 9 50.86 -7.06 -1.28
CA PHE A 9 50.17 -8.00 -0.39
C PHE A 9 48.69 -7.61 -0.25
N ASN A 10 47.80 -8.50 -0.70
CA ASN A 10 46.37 -8.41 -0.41
C ASN A 10 46.13 -8.77 1.07
N TYR A 11 46.32 -7.80 1.97
CA TYR A 11 46.02 -7.98 3.39
C TYR A 11 44.50 -7.97 3.63
N SER A 12 43.92 -9.13 3.96
CA SER A 12 42.59 -9.19 4.57
C SER A 12 42.69 -8.88 6.06
N LEU A 13 42.11 -7.76 6.49
CA LEU A 13 42.01 -7.43 7.91
C LEU A 13 40.88 -8.26 8.56
N GLN A 14 41.21 -9.44 9.08
CA GLN A 14 40.28 -10.21 9.91
C GLN A 14 40.24 -9.62 11.32
N ILE A 15 39.18 -8.85 11.61
CA ILE A 15 38.93 -8.34 12.97
C ILE A 15 38.19 -9.41 13.77
N TYR A 16 38.82 -9.89 14.83
CA TYR A 16 38.24 -10.90 15.73
C TYR A 16 37.83 -10.27 17.07
N ASN A 17 36.56 -10.44 17.45
CA ASN A 17 35.97 -10.06 18.74
C ASN A 17 36.17 -8.60 19.21
N ALA A 18 36.23 -7.63 18.29
CA ALA A 18 36.31 -6.21 18.63
C ALA A 18 34.93 -5.54 18.72
N THR A 19 34.68 -4.82 19.82
CA THR A 19 33.46 -4.02 20.01
C THR A 19 33.65 -2.60 19.48
N PHE A 20 33.21 -2.34 18.26
CA PHE A 20 33.15 -0.99 17.71
C PHE A 20 31.87 -0.27 18.17
N LYS A 21 31.98 0.98 18.63
CA LYS A 21 30.81 1.79 18.99
C LYS A 21 30.00 2.18 17.75
N ASN A 22 30.69 2.75 16.76
CA ASN A 22 30.14 3.09 15.45
C ASN A 22 31.04 2.46 14.39
N VAL A 23 30.46 1.88 13.33
CA VAL A 23 31.18 1.50 12.11
C VAL A 23 30.85 2.54 11.04
N SER A 24 31.87 3.28 10.61
CA SER A 24 31.77 4.20 9.47
C SER A 24 32.60 3.62 8.34
N ALA A 25 31.97 3.37 7.19
CA ALA A 25 32.62 2.83 6.01
C ALA A 25 31.94 3.38 4.76
N ASP A 26 32.73 3.77 3.75
CA ASP A 26 32.21 4.22 2.45
C ASP A 26 31.54 3.07 1.69
N PHE A 27 31.99 1.83 1.93
CA PHE A 27 31.43 0.61 1.36
C PHE A 27 31.43 -0.53 2.39
N PHE A 28 30.31 -1.26 2.46
CA PHE A 28 30.23 -2.55 3.16
C PHE A 28 30.24 -3.68 2.14
N PHE A 29 31.21 -4.60 2.24
CA PHE A 29 31.27 -5.80 1.40
C PHE A 29 30.71 -7.00 2.17
N GLY A 30 29.51 -7.44 1.81
CA GLY A 30 28.79 -8.54 2.46
C GLY A 30 27.28 -8.48 2.22
N ASP A 31 26.53 -9.40 2.82
CA ASP A 31 25.06 -9.44 2.73
C ASP A 31 24.34 -8.53 3.75
N GLY A 32 25.09 -7.93 4.68
CA GLY A 32 24.58 -7.07 5.75
C GLY A 32 23.79 -7.79 6.84
N SER A 33 23.60 -9.12 6.77
CA SER A 33 22.66 -9.87 7.63
C SER A 33 23.00 -9.85 9.12
N LYS A 34 24.26 -9.52 9.46
CA LYS A 34 24.78 -9.44 10.84
C LYS A 34 24.81 -8.02 11.40
N LEU A 35 24.33 -7.00 10.66
CA LEU A 35 24.18 -5.63 11.16
C LEU A 35 22.91 -5.52 12.02
N THR A 36 22.95 -6.12 13.21
CA THR A 36 21.86 -6.05 14.20
C THR A 36 22.00 -4.81 15.08
N ASN A 37 20.92 -4.43 15.80
CA ASN A 37 20.88 -3.29 16.72
C ASN A 37 21.21 -1.91 16.09
N LEU A 38 20.95 -1.74 14.80
CA LEU A 38 20.95 -0.40 14.20
C LEU A 38 19.89 0.48 14.89
N PRO A 39 20.14 1.80 15.08
CA PRO A 39 19.15 2.71 15.65
C PRO A 39 17.83 2.65 14.87
N SER A 40 16.71 2.64 15.61
CA SER A 40 15.35 2.56 15.04
C SER A 40 15.15 3.63 13.95
N GLY A 41 15.13 3.21 12.69
CA GLY A 41 15.07 4.12 11.54
C GLY A 41 15.73 3.60 10.26
N VAL A 42 16.76 2.74 10.34
CA VAL A 42 17.47 2.26 9.14
C VAL A 42 17.12 0.81 8.79
N SER A 43 16.23 0.69 7.80
CA SER A 43 15.79 -0.53 7.08
C SER A 43 14.49 -1.19 7.58
N TYR A 44 13.35 -0.53 7.29
CA TYR A 44 12.01 -1.13 7.37
C TYR A 44 11.58 -1.85 6.08
N TRP A 45 12.33 -1.68 4.99
CA TRP A 45 11.93 -2.10 3.65
C TRP A 45 13.11 -2.71 2.88
N LYS A 46 13.14 -4.04 2.80
CA LYS A 46 14.11 -4.76 1.97
C LYS A 46 13.66 -4.71 0.51
N ALA A 47 14.29 -3.84 -0.28
CA ALA A 47 14.04 -3.77 -1.72
C ALA A 47 14.68 -4.98 -2.42
N THR A 48 13.89 -6.02 -2.68
CA THR A 48 14.17 -7.02 -3.72
C THR A 48 13.13 -6.88 -4.85
N ALA A 49 13.41 -7.50 -6.00
CA ALA A 49 13.08 -6.97 -7.33
C ALA A 49 11.59 -6.78 -7.74
N THR A 50 10.61 -6.90 -6.84
CA THR A 50 9.17 -6.86 -7.20
C THR A 50 8.21 -6.12 -6.25
N THR A 51 8.09 -6.48 -4.96
CA THR A 51 6.79 -6.29 -4.24
C THR A 51 6.70 -5.36 -3.01
N LEU A 52 7.77 -5.12 -2.23
CA LEU A 52 7.71 -4.51 -0.88
C LEU A 52 6.94 -5.39 0.16
N TYR A 53 7.67 -6.06 1.07
CA TYR A 53 7.10 -6.95 2.11
C TYR A 53 7.84 -6.75 3.45
N ASN A 54 7.15 -6.92 4.58
CA ASN A 54 7.77 -6.95 5.91
C ASN A 54 8.27 -8.37 6.18
N ASP A 55 9.60 -8.56 6.26
CA ASP A 55 10.28 -9.87 6.45
C ASP A 55 9.82 -10.62 7.72
N THR A 56 9.16 -9.94 8.66
CA THR A 56 8.49 -10.57 9.80
C THR A 56 7.16 -11.20 9.37
N ALA A 57 7.16 -12.52 9.20
CA ALA A 57 5.98 -13.29 8.85
C ALA A 57 4.77 -12.95 9.76
N GLY A 58 3.66 -12.57 9.14
CA GLY A 58 2.40 -12.25 9.82
C GLY A 58 2.13 -10.76 10.06
N VAL A 59 3.12 -9.88 9.89
CA VAL A 59 2.94 -8.43 10.11
C VAL A 59 2.23 -7.75 8.94
N ASN A 60 1.30 -6.85 9.26
CA ASN A 60 0.54 -6.03 8.33
C ASN A 60 1.30 -4.76 7.94
N VAL A 61 1.03 -4.17 6.77
CA VAL A 61 1.59 -2.87 6.39
C VAL A 61 0.70 -1.73 6.91
N GLY A 62 1.25 -0.89 7.79
CA GLY A 62 0.59 0.33 8.28
C GLY A 62 1.28 1.59 7.77
N ILE A 63 0.53 2.50 7.16
CA ILE A 63 0.99 3.87 6.84
C ILE A 63 0.23 4.84 7.75
N GLY A 64 0.95 5.53 8.64
CA GLY A 64 0.35 6.44 9.61
C GLY A 64 -0.41 5.77 10.77
N LEU A 65 -0.17 4.47 11.01
CA LEU A 65 -0.81 3.66 12.05
C LEU A 65 0.21 2.82 12.81
N ALA A 66 0.10 2.79 14.14
CA ALA A 66 0.91 1.93 15.01
C ALA A 66 0.43 0.47 15.05
N ASN A 67 -0.87 0.24 14.80
CA ASN A 67 -1.51 -1.08 14.88
C ASN A 67 -2.48 -1.30 13.69
N PRO A 68 -1.98 -1.61 12.47
CA PRO A 68 -2.82 -1.97 11.33
C PRO A 68 -3.58 -3.29 11.57
N SER A 69 -4.90 -3.27 11.41
CA SER A 69 -5.80 -4.42 11.54
C SER A 69 -5.99 -5.21 10.24
N ASN A 70 -5.85 -4.57 9.07
CA ASN A 70 -5.88 -5.20 7.75
C ASN A 70 -4.47 -5.37 7.17
N LYS A 71 -4.33 -6.18 6.11
CA LYS A 71 -3.01 -6.43 5.46
C LYS A 71 -2.31 -5.18 4.95
N LEU A 72 -3.09 -4.17 4.55
CA LEU A 72 -2.65 -2.81 4.30
C LEU A 72 -3.69 -1.87 4.94
N ASP A 73 -3.26 -1.05 5.90
CA ASP A 73 -4.04 0.09 6.37
C ASP A 73 -3.28 1.40 6.14
N VAL A 74 -3.99 2.42 5.69
CA VAL A 74 -3.44 3.76 5.44
C VAL A 74 -4.32 4.79 6.15
N ASN A 75 -3.78 5.42 7.19
CA ASN A 75 -4.39 6.57 7.85
C ASN A 75 -3.99 7.85 7.09
N GLY A 76 -4.58 8.03 5.92
CA GLY A 76 -4.28 9.10 4.98
C GLY A 76 -4.75 8.77 3.57
N THR A 77 -4.41 9.63 2.60
CA THR A 77 -4.77 9.42 1.19
C THR A 77 -3.84 8.43 0.50
N ILE A 78 -4.41 7.44 -0.21
CA ILE A 78 -3.65 6.58 -1.13
C ILE A 78 -3.63 7.23 -2.51
N ASN A 79 -2.44 7.52 -3.04
CA ASN A 79 -2.26 8.09 -4.38
C ASN A 79 -1.76 7.02 -5.36
N PHE A 80 -2.64 6.54 -6.25
CA PHE A 80 -2.30 5.58 -7.28
C PHE A 80 -1.77 6.28 -8.54
N THR A 81 -0.47 6.18 -8.80
CA THR A 81 0.17 6.75 -10.00
C THR A 81 0.51 5.64 -11.02
N GLY A 82 0.28 5.91 -12.32
CA GLY A 82 0.52 4.97 -13.42
C GLY A 82 -0.68 4.77 -14.35
N ILE A 83 -0.58 3.85 -15.31
CA ILE A 83 -1.63 3.60 -16.34
C ILE A 83 -2.89 2.97 -15.74
N GLN A 84 -2.80 2.32 -14.57
CA GLN A 84 -3.93 1.97 -13.71
C GLN A 84 -4.51 3.22 -13.01
N ARG A 85 -4.72 4.31 -13.75
CA ARG A 85 -5.60 5.40 -13.31
C ARG A 85 -6.98 4.80 -13.12
N GLN A 86 -7.41 4.63 -11.88
CA GLN A 86 -8.64 5.23 -11.38
C GLN A 86 -9.84 5.24 -12.36
N LEU A 87 -10.14 4.10 -12.98
CA LEU A 87 -11.38 3.89 -13.75
C LEU A 87 -12.36 2.98 -13.00
N GLY A 88 -11.89 2.23 -12.00
CA GLY A 88 -12.72 1.38 -11.14
C GLY A 88 -13.23 2.06 -9.87
N PHE A 89 -12.39 2.80 -9.15
CA PHE A 89 -12.76 3.40 -7.85
C PHE A 89 -11.93 4.66 -7.57
N TYR A 90 -12.60 5.79 -7.36
CA TYR A 90 -12.05 7.04 -6.86
C TYR A 90 -12.82 7.45 -5.61
N GLN A 91 -12.12 7.94 -4.57
CA GLN A 91 -12.75 8.68 -3.48
C GLN A 91 -12.09 10.06 -3.36
N ASN A 92 -12.87 11.13 -3.44
CA ASN A 92 -12.34 12.49 -3.25
C ASN A 92 -12.20 12.86 -1.77
N SER A 93 -11.57 14.00 -1.47
CA SER A 93 -11.39 14.49 -0.09
C SER A 93 -12.69 14.86 0.64
N SER A 94 -13.81 14.95 -0.08
CA SER A 94 -15.16 15.13 0.48
C SER A 94 -15.93 13.80 0.65
N GLY A 95 -15.27 12.66 0.38
CA GLY A 95 -15.82 11.32 0.53
C GLY A 95 -16.70 10.83 -0.64
N PHE A 96 -16.79 11.59 -1.75
CA PHE A 96 -17.59 11.19 -2.91
C PHE A 96 -16.88 10.12 -3.74
N VAL A 97 -17.63 9.11 -4.18
CA VAL A 97 -17.12 7.97 -4.94
C VAL A 97 -17.37 8.17 -6.44
N GLY A 98 -16.30 8.10 -7.23
CA GLY A 98 -16.35 8.09 -8.69
C GLY A 98 -16.00 6.71 -9.26
N ILE A 99 -16.85 6.18 -10.14
CA ILE A 99 -16.60 4.97 -10.94
C ILE A 99 -16.55 5.41 -12.40
N GLY A 100 -15.40 5.26 -13.08
CA GLY A 100 -15.17 5.80 -14.42
C GLY A 100 -15.14 7.35 -14.53
N THR A 101 -15.38 8.09 -13.44
CA THR A 101 -15.35 9.55 -13.37
C THR A 101 -14.30 10.03 -12.36
N ALA A 102 -13.57 11.09 -12.72
CA ALA A 102 -12.49 11.66 -11.90
C ALA A 102 -12.94 12.84 -11.02
N ASN A 103 -14.12 13.41 -11.28
CA ASN A 103 -14.65 14.60 -10.58
C ASN A 103 -16.15 14.40 -10.25
N PRO A 104 -16.51 13.42 -9.40
CA PRO A 104 -17.89 13.15 -9.06
C PRO A 104 -18.56 14.39 -8.44
N GLN A 105 -19.71 14.77 -8.98
CA GLN A 105 -20.53 15.89 -8.48
C GLN A 105 -21.60 15.44 -7.47
N GLN A 106 -21.70 14.13 -7.25
CA GLN A 106 -22.63 13.49 -6.32
C GLN A 106 -21.88 12.50 -5.42
N LYS A 107 -22.50 12.07 -4.31
CA LYS A 107 -21.88 11.11 -3.36
C LYS A 107 -21.42 9.80 -4.01
N LEU A 108 -22.13 9.36 -5.03
CA LEU A 108 -21.74 8.29 -5.95
C LEU A 108 -22.06 8.75 -7.36
N GLU A 109 -21.07 8.71 -8.26
CA GLU A 109 -21.25 8.98 -9.69
C GLU A 109 -20.58 7.88 -10.51
N VAL A 110 -21.30 7.34 -11.49
CA VAL A 110 -20.84 6.22 -12.34
C VAL A 110 -20.92 6.64 -13.80
N ALA A 111 -19.77 6.76 -14.46
CA ALA A 111 -19.68 6.99 -15.90
C ALA A 111 -19.80 5.65 -16.65
N GLY A 112 -20.98 5.05 -16.61
CA GLY A 112 -21.26 3.75 -17.21
C GLY A 112 -22.53 3.08 -16.67
N ASN A 113 -22.72 1.81 -17.00
CA ASN A 113 -23.86 1.03 -16.51
C ASN A 113 -23.65 0.59 -15.05
N ILE A 114 -24.72 0.59 -14.26
CA ILE A 114 -24.75 0.05 -12.90
C ILE A 114 -25.52 -1.29 -12.94
N ASN A 115 -24.87 -2.38 -12.54
CA ASN A 115 -25.55 -3.65 -12.28
C ASN A 115 -25.82 -3.78 -10.78
N VAL A 116 -27.09 -3.88 -10.37
CA VAL A 116 -27.51 -4.07 -8.98
C VAL A 116 -28.04 -5.49 -8.84
N SER A 117 -27.25 -6.37 -8.22
CA SER A 117 -27.56 -7.78 -8.04
C SER A 117 -27.64 -8.18 -6.56
N GLY A 118 -28.64 -8.97 -6.20
CA GLY A 118 -29.01 -9.33 -4.84
C GLY A 118 -30.48 -9.77 -4.77
N ASN A 119 -30.97 -10.20 -3.61
CA ASN A 119 -32.39 -10.43 -3.39
C ASN A 119 -33.05 -9.13 -2.91
N GLY A 120 -34.06 -8.64 -3.63
CA GLY A 120 -34.77 -7.39 -3.30
C GLY A 120 -34.11 -6.11 -3.83
N ASN A 121 -33.65 -6.11 -5.10
CA ASN A 121 -32.95 -4.99 -5.73
C ASN A 121 -33.87 -3.78 -6.01
N ASN A 122 -34.17 -3.02 -4.96
CA ASN A 122 -34.84 -1.73 -5.09
C ASN A 122 -33.78 -0.63 -5.26
N VAL A 123 -33.85 0.14 -6.35
CA VAL A 123 -33.09 1.39 -6.47
C VAL A 123 -33.90 2.50 -5.79
N THR A 124 -33.56 2.83 -4.55
CA THR A 124 -34.20 3.91 -3.79
C THR A 124 -33.77 5.27 -4.32
N LEU A 125 -34.74 6.09 -4.74
CA LEU A 125 -34.51 7.42 -5.31
C LEU A 125 -35.14 8.50 -4.42
N GLY A 126 -34.39 8.94 -3.40
CA GLY A 126 -34.72 10.15 -2.64
C GLY A 126 -36.08 10.19 -1.92
N GLY A 127 -36.70 9.03 -1.66
CA GLY A 127 -38.08 8.89 -1.16
C GLY A 127 -38.92 7.93 -2.01
N GLY A 128 -38.60 7.84 -3.30
CA GLY A 128 -39.14 6.86 -4.24
C GLY A 128 -38.33 5.55 -4.33
N ALA A 129 -38.80 4.64 -5.17
CA ALA A 129 -38.10 3.39 -5.50
C ALA A 129 -38.42 2.92 -6.93
N ILE A 130 -37.40 2.46 -7.67
CA ILE A 130 -37.55 1.69 -8.90
C ILE A 130 -37.26 0.22 -8.59
N TYR A 131 -38.20 -0.66 -8.89
CA TYR A 131 -38.06 -2.10 -8.67
C TYR A 131 -38.93 -2.92 -9.62
N TRP A 132 -38.58 -4.20 -9.80
CA TRP A 132 -39.43 -5.16 -10.49
C TRP A 132 -40.40 -5.82 -9.50
N ASP A 133 -41.69 -5.77 -9.81
CA ASP A 133 -42.78 -6.39 -9.05
C ASP A 133 -43.08 -7.75 -9.67
N ASP A 134 -42.41 -8.80 -9.19
CA ASP A 134 -42.55 -10.17 -9.70
C ASP A 134 -44.00 -10.66 -9.67
N VAL A 135 -44.74 -10.31 -8.61
CA VAL A 135 -46.14 -10.72 -8.41
C VAL A 135 -47.04 -10.20 -9.53
N ASN A 136 -46.82 -8.96 -9.97
CA ASN A 136 -47.60 -8.33 -11.03
C ASN A 136 -46.86 -8.29 -12.39
N SER A 137 -45.68 -8.93 -12.48
CA SER A 137 -44.81 -8.98 -13.66
C SER A 137 -44.60 -7.63 -14.37
N ARG A 138 -44.26 -6.60 -13.59
CA ARG A 138 -44.13 -5.22 -14.09
C ARG A 138 -42.98 -4.45 -13.44
N LEU A 139 -42.45 -3.47 -14.16
CA LEU A 139 -41.63 -2.42 -13.58
C LEU A 139 -42.51 -1.48 -12.74
N VAL A 140 -42.09 -1.20 -11.51
CA VAL A 140 -42.73 -0.19 -10.64
C VAL A 140 -41.77 0.97 -10.42
N ILE A 141 -42.27 2.18 -10.64
CA ILE A 141 -41.61 3.43 -10.29
C ILE A 141 -42.52 4.11 -9.26
N LYS A 142 -42.08 4.09 -7.99
CA LYS A 142 -42.67 4.91 -6.93
C LYS A 142 -41.89 6.21 -6.87
N VAL A 143 -42.59 7.33 -6.94
CA VAL A 143 -42.09 8.67 -6.56
C VAL A 143 -42.97 9.10 -5.38
N SER A 144 -42.34 9.61 -4.32
CA SER A 144 -43.03 10.14 -3.13
C SER A 144 -43.49 11.57 -3.35
#